data_AF-A0A7S1XR53-F1
#
_entry.id   AF-A0A7S1XR53-F1
#
_cell.length_a   1.000
_cell.length_b   1.000
_cell.length_c   1.000
_cell.angle_alpha   90.00
_cell.angle_beta   90.00
_cell.angle_gamma   90.00
#
_symmetry.space_group_name_H-M   'P 1'
#
loop_
_entity.id
_entity.type
_entity.pdbx_description
1 polymer ?
#
loop_
_entity_poly.entity_id
_entity_poly.type
_entity_poly.pdbx_seq_one_letter_code
_entity_poly.pdbx_strand_id
1 'polypeptide(L)'
;AGGGGGGGTDTVLANPSLPADILAESVPGNIRKAEHFLTFMRKIVRHLKDQLRNPEARWETPQAFLHELHDKTGLEAKPLKFTYSRLNSLLRTLEVTSLDDHSDLSEIADFATLLATYQEGFAVVLEPDSSIIPGLSEPVLELSCLDASVAIKPVFKRFRSVIITSGTLSPIDLYPRILDFHPVVSSSLPMSIFRSSICPLVVTRGDNQTKVSSAFGVRDDDRVVSNYGKLLVDACRIVPDGMVVFFPSYLYMESIIVRWDKMGILKQVLSLTLSLSLSLTISLT
;
A
#
# COMPACT_ATOMS: atom_id res chain seq x y z
N ALA A 1 18.63 -19.58 45.83
CA ALA A 1 17.21 -19.77 45.49
C ALA A 1 16.74 -18.57 44.67
N GLY A 2 16.20 -18.82 43.47
CA GLY A 2 15.37 -17.87 42.73
C GLY A 2 16.08 -16.85 41.84
N GLY A 3 16.60 -17.29 40.69
CA GLY A 3 16.76 -16.44 39.51
C GLY A 3 15.41 -16.33 38.79
N GLY A 4 14.89 -15.12 38.60
CA GLY A 4 13.65 -14.83 37.88
C GLY A 4 13.97 -14.10 36.57
N GLY A 5 13.75 -14.78 35.45
CA GLY A 5 14.11 -14.34 34.12
C GLY A 5 13.26 -13.18 33.59
N GLY A 6 13.93 -12.20 33.00
CA GLY A 6 13.37 -11.27 32.03
C GLY A 6 13.32 -11.96 30.66
N GLY A 7 12.12 -12.18 30.14
CA GLY A 7 11.93 -12.86 28.85
C GLY A 7 10.51 -12.70 28.32
N GLY A 8 10.00 -11.46 28.28
CA GLY A 8 8.60 -11.19 27.94
C GLY A 8 8.33 -10.13 26.87
N THR A 9 9.36 -9.47 26.31
CA THR A 9 9.14 -8.28 25.45
C THR A 9 9.39 -8.50 23.97
N ASP A 10 10.13 -9.55 23.58
CA ASP A 10 10.62 -9.69 22.20
C ASP A 10 9.81 -10.65 21.30
N THR A 11 8.77 -11.30 21.83
CA THR A 11 7.93 -12.24 21.05
C THR A 11 6.78 -11.58 20.28
N VAL A 12 6.66 -10.25 20.31
CA VAL A 12 5.43 -9.53 19.89
C VAL A 12 5.54 -8.84 18.53
N LEU A 13 6.68 -8.97 17.84
CA LEU A 13 6.90 -8.37 16.51
C LEU A 13 6.74 -9.36 15.34
N ALA A 14 6.31 -10.60 15.59
CA ALA A 14 6.11 -11.61 14.54
C ALA A 14 4.64 -12.04 14.47
N ASN A 15 3.81 -11.26 13.78
CA ASN A 15 2.84 -11.77 12.81
C ASN A 15 1.99 -10.61 12.27
N PRO A 16 1.75 -10.54 10.95
CA PRO A 16 0.76 -9.63 10.41
C PRO A 16 -0.59 -10.09 10.94
N SER A 17 -1.18 -9.33 11.86
CA SER A 17 -2.58 -9.41 12.28
C SER A 17 -3.21 -10.80 12.09
N LEU A 18 -2.87 -11.78 12.91
CA LEU A 18 -3.68 -13.01 12.99
C LEU A 18 -4.38 -12.97 14.35
N PRO A 19 -5.70 -13.21 14.41
CA PRO A 19 -6.41 -13.33 15.67
C PRO A 19 -5.69 -14.33 16.59
N ALA A 20 -5.45 -13.96 17.84
CA ALA A 20 -4.74 -14.78 18.82
C ALA A 20 -5.38 -16.18 19.00
N ASP A 21 -6.68 -16.29 18.72
CA ASP A 21 -7.45 -17.53 18.78
C ASP A 21 -6.98 -18.57 17.74
N ILE A 22 -6.48 -18.13 16.58
CA ILE A 22 -5.96 -19.02 15.52
C ILE A 22 -4.57 -19.53 15.89
N LEU A 23 -3.77 -18.73 16.60
CA LEU A 23 -2.45 -19.13 17.07
C LEU A 23 -2.52 -20.18 18.19
N ALA A 24 -3.64 -20.25 18.92
CA ALA A 24 -3.86 -21.19 20.02
C ALA A 24 -4.51 -22.52 19.59
N GLU A 25 -5.10 -22.59 18.39
CA GLU A 25 -5.77 -23.80 17.92
C GLU A 25 -4.77 -24.86 17.41
N SER A 26 -5.02 -26.13 17.72
CA SER A 26 -4.15 -27.21 17.30
C SER A 26 -4.21 -27.41 15.77
N VAL A 27 -3.04 -27.60 15.14
CA VAL A 27 -2.93 -27.88 13.71
C VAL A 27 -3.83 -29.06 13.30
N PRO A 28 -4.71 -28.89 12.28
CA PRO A 28 -5.62 -29.92 11.80
C PRO A 28 -4.90 -31.22 11.42
N GLY A 29 -5.54 -32.37 11.72
CA GLY A 29 -4.99 -33.71 11.49
C GLY A 29 -4.49 -33.96 10.07
N ASN A 30 -5.17 -33.38 9.07
CA ASN A 30 -4.92 -33.60 7.65
C ASN A 30 -3.55 -33.07 7.17
N ILE A 31 -2.98 -32.07 7.84
CA ILE A 31 -1.69 -31.45 7.48
C ILE A 31 -0.57 -31.78 8.49
N ARG A 32 -0.81 -32.71 9.42
CA ARG A 32 0.19 -33.11 10.43
C ARG A 32 1.38 -33.84 9.82
N LYS A 33 1.18 -34.68 8.80
CA LYS A 33 2.30 -35.35 8.11
C LYS A 33 2.92 -34.43 7.08
N ALA A 34 4.26 -34.39 7.01
CA ALA A 34 4.99 -33.53 6.07
C ALA A 34 4.62 -33.84 4.61
N GLU A 35 4.51 -35.13 4.25
CA GLU A 35 4.14 -35.57 2.90
C GLU A 35 2.75 -35.07 2.47
N HIS A 36 1.78 -35.11 3.39
CA HIS A 36 0.43 -34.60 3.15
C HIS A 36 0.43 -33.08 3.01
N PHE A 37 1.22 -32.37 3.83
CA PHE A 37 1.37 -30.92 3.74
C PHE A 37 2.02 -30.48 2.41
N LEU A 38 3.05 -31.19 1.94
CA LEU A 38 3.66 -30.92 0.63
C LEU A 38 2.66 -31.17 -0.52
N THR A 39 1.84 -32.22 -0.42
CA THR A 39 0.79 -32.50 -1.40
C THR A 39 -0.29 -31.41 -1.37
N PHE A 40 -0.64 -30.92 -0.19
CA PHE A 40 -1.57 -29.81 0.03
C PHE A 40 -1.05 -28.50 -0.59
N MET A 41 0.18 -28.09 -0.27
CA MET A 41 0.82 -26.91 -0.88
C MET A 41 0.88 -27.02 -2.40
N ARG A 42 1.22 -28.20 -2.92
CA ARG A 42 1.26 -28.43 -4.38
C ARG A 42 -0.11 -28.26 -5.04
N LYS A 43 -1.21 -28.62 -4.37
CA LYS A 43 -2.57 -28.37 -4.89
C LYS A 43 -2.88 -26.86 -4.94
N ILE A 44 -2.52 -26.11 -3.89
CA ILE A 44 -2.71 -24.65 -3.85
C ILE A 44 -1.93 -23.98 -4.97
N VAL A 45 -0.63 -24.27 -5.10
CA VAL A 45 0.23 -23.70 -6.14
C VAL A 45 -0.30 -23.98 -7.54
N ARG A 46 -0.81 -25.18 -7.80
CA ARG A 46 -1.42 -25.51 -9.11
C ARG A 46 -2.67 -24.68 -9.36
N HIS A 47 -3.56 -24.57 -8.37
CA HIS A 47 -4.76 -23.76 -8.51
C HIS A 47 -4.43 -22.28 -8.78
N LEU A 48 -3.48 -21.68 -8.06
CA LEU A 48 -3.03 -20.31 -8.29
C LEU A 48 -2.44 -20.13 -9.70
N LYS A 49 -1.63 -21.09 -10.16
CA LYS A 49 -1.09 -21.08 -11.54
C LYS A 49 -2.18 -21.17 -12.61
N ASP A 50 -3.24 -21.94 -12.36
CA ASP A 50 -4.36 -22.05 -13.28
C ASP A 50 -5.18 -20.76 -13.32
N GLN A 51 -5.33 -20.05 -12.19
CA GLN A 51 -5.96 -18.72 -12.16
C GLN A 51 -5.14 -17.68 -12.92
N LEU A 52 -3.81 -17.65 -12.71
CA LEU A 52 -2.91 -16.70 -13.38
C LEU A 52 -2.82 -16.89 -14.91
N ARG A 53 -3.24 -18.04 -15.44
CA ARG A 53 -3.30 -18.29 -16.89
C ARG A 53 -4.54 -17.71 -17.55
N ASN A 54 -5.51 -17.25 -16.77
CA ASN A 54 -6.75 -16.72 -17.29
C ASN A 54 -6.52 -15.32 -17.90
N PRO A 55 -6.89 -15.06 -19.16
CA PRO A 55 -6.63 -13.78 -19.82
C PRO A 55 -7.57 -12.64 -19.38
N GLU A 56 -8.57 -12.91 -18.54
CA GLU A 56 -9.54 -11.91 -18.10
C GLU A 56 -9.20 -11.34 -16.73
N ALA A 57 -9.30 -10.02 -16.59
CA ALA A 57 -9.24 -9.36 -15.29
C ALA A 57 -10.48 -9.74 -14.46
N ARG A 58 -10.25 -10.18 -13.22
CA ARG A 58 -11.30 -10.65 -12.32
C ARG A 58 -11.10 -10.10 -10.93
N TRP A 59 -12.19 -9.81 -10.26
CA TRP A 59 -12.20 -9.51 -8.83
C TRP A 59 -13.20 -10.43 -8.15
N GLU A 60 -12.81 -10.98 -7.01
CA GLU A 60 -13.61 -11.96 -6.27
C GLU A 60 -13.52 -11.69 -4.77
N THR A 61 -14.56 -12.07 -4.04
CA THR A 61 -14.51 -12.07 -2.58
C THR A 61 -13.71 -13.28 -2.09
N PRO A 62 -13.03 -13.20 -0.94
CA PRO A 62 -12.33 -14.34 -0.36
C PRO A 62 -13.20 -15.59 -0.22
N GLN A 63 -14.50 -15.42 0.10
CA GLN A 63 -15.44 -16.53 0.22
C GLN A 63 -15.73 -17.21 -1.13
N ALA A 64 -15.93 -16.44 -2.20
CA ALA A 64 -16.13 -16.98 -3.54
C ALA A 64 -14.89 -17.74 -4.01
N PHE A 65 -13.71 -17.13 -3.80
CA PHE A 65 -12.43 -17.76 -4.15
C PHE A 65 -12.21 -19.07 -3.39
N LEU A 66 -12.51 -19.10 -2.08
CA LEU A 66 -12.40 -20.32 -1.27
C LEU A 66 -13.39 -21.41 -1.71
N HIS A 67 -14.60 -21.03 -2.14
CA HIS A 67 -15.58 -21.96 -2.67
C HIS A 67 -15.10 -22.58 -3.99
N GLU A 68 -14.59 -21.77 -4.91
CA GLU A 68 -14.04 -22.26 -6.17
C GLU A 68 -12.81 -23.15 -5.95
N LEU A 69 -11.94 -22.78 -5.01
CA LEU A 69 -10.79 -23.58 -4.61
C LEU A 69 -11.25 -24.93 -4.06
N HIS A 70 -12.29 -24.96 -3.22
CA HIS A 70 -12.87 -26.19 -2.70
C HIS A 70 -13.41 -27.08 -3.82
N ASP A 71 -14.22 -26.53 -4.73
CA ASP A 71 -14.84 -27.26 -5.84
C ASP A 71 -13.80 -27.90 -6.77
N LYS A 72 -12.71 -27.17 -7.07
CA LYS A 72 -11.66 -27.66 -7.98
C LYS A 72 -10.66 -28.62 -7.34
N THR A 73 -10.29 -28.40 -6.07
CA THR A 73 -9.16 -29.11 -5.43
C THR A 73 -9.56 -30.06 -4.29
N GLY A 74 -10.82 -29.97 -3.83
CA GLY A 74 -11.35 -30.66 -2.66
C GLY A 74 -10.74 -30.21 -1.34
N LEU A 75 -10.07 -29.04 -1.31
CA LEU A 75 -9.42 -28.52 -0.10
C LEU A 75 -10.41 -27.76 0.77
N GLU A 76 -10.41 -28.05 2.06
CA GLU A 76 -11.23 -27.33 3.04
C GLU A 76 -10.57 -26.01 3.45
N ALA A 77 -11.38 -25.02 3.86
CA ALA A 77 -10.90 -23.74 4.35
C ALA A 77 -10.14 -23.83 5.69
N LYS A 78 -10.48 -24.80 6.56
CA LYS A 78 -9.90 -24.90 7.90
C LYS A 78 -8.38 -25.18 7.89
N PRO A 79 -7.86 -26.15 7.11
CA PRO A 79 -6.42 -26.35 6.95
C PRO A 79 -5.65 -25.13 6.43
N LEU A 80 -6.25 -24.31 5.56
CA LEU A 80 -5.59 -23.15 4.97
C LEU A 80 -5.16 -22.12 6.03
N LYS A 81 -5.92 -21.96 7.13
CA LYS A 81 -5.61 -21.06 8.25
C LYS A 81 -4.30 -21.38 8.98
N PHE A 82 -3.81 -22.63 8.87
CA PHE A 82 -2.62 -23.09 9.58
C PHE A 82 -1.42 -23.28 8.65
N THR A 83 -1.52 -22.82 7.40
CA THR A 83 -0.49 -23.06 6.37
C THR A 83 0.82 -22.40 6.75
N TYR A 84 0.78 -21.14 7.18
CA TYR A 84 1.96 -20.38 7.63
C TYR A 84 2.65 -21.03 8.83
N SER A 85 1.89 -21.30 9.90
CA SER A 85 2.45 -21.89 11.12
C SER A 85 3.02 -23.29 10.87
N ARG A 86 2.39 -24.07 9.99
CA ARG A 86 2.87 -25.39 9.62
C ARG A 86 4.16 -25.34 8.79
N LEU A 87 4.24 -24.44 7.81
CA LEU A 87 5.44 -24.25 7.00
C LEU A 87 6.63 -23.85 7.89
N ASN A 88 6.45 -22.85 8.76
CA ASN A 88 7.49 -22.43 9.70
C ASN A 88 7.91 -23.53 10.67
N SER A 89 6.97 -24.33 11.17
CA SER A 89 7.28 -25.50 12.00
C SER A 89 8.15 -26.52 11.24
N LEU A 90 7.85 -26.77 9.97
CA LEU A 90 8.63 -27.69 9.13
C LEU A 90 10.02 -27.15 8.81
N LEU A 91 10.15 -25.88 8.43
CA LEU A 91 11.44 -25.25 8.16
C LEU A 91 12.37 -25.29 9.38
N ARG A 92 11.82 -25.04 10.58
CA ARG A 92 12.56 -25.19 11.84
C ARG A 92 12.97 -26.63 12.14
N THR A 93 12.10 -27.60 11.83
CA THR A 93 12.37 -29.03 12.06
C THR A 93 13.45 -29.57 11.11
N LEU A 94 13.50 -29.04 9.88
CA LEU A 94 14.48 -29.39 8.87
C LEU A 94 15.81 -28.65 9.02
N GLU A 95 15.94 -27.79 10.05
CA GLU A 95 17.14 -26.99 10.33
C GLU A 95 17.65 -26.22 9.10
N VAL A 96 16.74 -25.67 8.30
CA VAL A 96 17.12 -24.92 7.09
C VAL A 96 17.84 -23.64 7.48
N THR A 97 19.08 -23.50 7.01
CA THR A 97 19.96 -22.37 7.34
C THR A 97 19.68 -21.11 6.52
N SER A 98 19.13 -21.25 5.31
CA SER A 98 18.79 -20.14 4.41
C SER A 98 17.28 -20.02 4.26
N LEU A 99 16.67 -19.11 5.03
CA LEU A 99 15.23 -18.82 4.92
C LEU A 99 14.90 -18.02 3.65
N ASP A 100 15.86 -17.27 3.12
CA ASP A 100 15.68 -16.42 1.93
C ASP A 100 15.37 -17.25 0.68
N ASP A 101 15.94 -18.47 0.59
CA ASP A 101 15.70 -19.43 -0.51
C ASP A 101 14.26 -19.97 -0.53
N HIS A 102 13.47 -19.70 0.51
CA HIS A 102 12.10 -20.19 0.68
C HIS A 102 11.08 -19.07 0.89
N SER A 103 11.46 -17.83 0.57
CA SER A 103 10.59 -16.65 0.61
C SER A 103 9.32 -16.85 -0.21
N ASP A 104 9.43 -17.33 -1.47
CA ASP A 104 8.28 -17.61 -2.34
C ASP A 104 7.24 -18.56 -1.71
N LEU A 105 7.72 -19.59 -0.99
CA LEU A 105 6.84 -20.54 -0.31
C LEU A 105 6.17 -19.92 0.92
N SER A 106 6.87 -19.03 1.62
CA SER A 106 6.29 -18.25 2.71
C SER A 106 5.19 -17.34 2.19
N GLU A 107 5.41 -16.62 1.09
CA GLU A 107 4.40 -15.73 0.51
C GLU A 107 3.11 -16.47 0.15
N ILE A 108 3.21 -17.66 -0.46
CA ILE A 108 2.04 -18.48 -0.77
C ILE A 108 1.35 -18.98 0.51
N ALA A 109 2.11 -19.32 1.54
CA ALA A 109 1.56 -19.75 2.82
C ALA A 109 0.87 -18.59 3.57
N ASP A 110 1.44 -17.39 3.49
CA ASP A 110 0.88 -16.14 4.03
C ASP A 110 -0.42 -15.79 3.31
N PHE A 111 -0.42 -15.79 1.98
CA PHE A 111 -1.61 -15.58 1.15
C PHE A 111 -2.72 -16.57 1.53
N ALA A 112 -2.42 -17.87 1.58
CA ALA A 112 -3.40 -18.90 1.93
C ALA A 112 -3.97 -18.72 3.36
N THR A 113 -3.12 -18.30 4.30
CA THR A 113 -3.51 -18.08 5.69
C THR A 113 -4.40 -16.85 5.84
N LEU A 114 -4.05 -15.74 5.17
CA LEU A 114 -4.84 -14.51 5.17
C LEU A 114 -6.20 -14.72 4.50
N LEU A 115 -6.22 -15.35 3.33
CA LEU A 115 -7.44 -15.65 2.58
C LEU A 115 -8.45 -16.49 3.39
N ALA A 116 -7.95 -17.47 4.15
CA ALA A 116 -8.80 -18.33 4.98
C ALA A 116 -9.24 -17.66 6.29
N THR A 117 -8.45 -16.72 6.80
CA THR A 117 -8.69 -16.04 8.07
C THR A 117 -9.65 -14.87 7.91
N TYR A 118 -9.44 -14.05 6.87
CA TYR A 118 -10.15 -12.80 6.63
C TYR A 118 -11.12 -12.95 5.47
N GLN A 119 -12.40 -13.11 5.79
CA GLN A 119 -13.46 -13.26 4.80
C GLN A 119 -14.17 -11.94 4.47
N GLU A 120 -14.12 -10.98 5.38
CA GLU A 120 -14.77 -9.67 5.26
C GLU A 120 -13.72 -8.57 5.11
N GLY A 121 -13.99 -7.57 4.26
CA GLY A 121 -13.11 -6.42 4.07
C GLY A 121 -11.86 -6.68 3.20
N PHE A 122 -11.76 -7.85 2.57
CA PHE A 122 -10.68 -8.19 1.63
C PHE A 122 -11.26 -8.50 0.25
N ALA A 123 -10.45 -8.27 -0.78
CA ALA A 123 -10.77 -8.64 -2.16
C ALA A 123 -9.57 -9.33 -2.80
N VAL A 124 -9.84 -10.35 -3.61
CA VAL A 124 -8.83 -11.01 -4.45
C VAL A 124 -8.98 -10.43 -5.84
N VAL A 125 -7.92 -9.78 -6.33
CA VAL A 125 -7.88 -9.14 -7.65
C VAL A 125 -6.87 -9.88 -8.51
N LEU A 126 -7.30 -10.31 -9.69
CA LEU A 126 -6.48 -10.92 -10.72
C LEU A 126 -6.35 -9.93 -11.88
N GLU A 127 -5.14 -9.46 -12.12
CA GLU A 127 -4.80 -8.58 -13.23
C GLU A 127 -3.88 -9.36 -14.21
N PRO A 128 -4.33 -9.70 -15.43
CA PRO A 128 -3.58 -10.54 -16.36
C PRO A 128 -2.42 -9.79 -17.04
N ASP A 129 -2.48 -8.46 -17.08
CA ASP A 129 -1.47 -7.61 -17.70
C ASP A 129 -1.25 -6.35 -16.85
N SER A 130 -0.34 -6.45 -15.88
CA SER A 130 0.07 -5.31 -15.05
C SER A 130 1.30 -4.59 -15.63
N SER A 131 1.85 -5.05 -16.75
CA SER A 131 3.13 -4.55 -17.23
C SER A 131 2.97 -3.22 -17.97
N ILE A 132 3.95 -2.34 -17.77
CA ILE A 132 4.03 -1.06 -18.50
C ILE A 132 4.59 -1.29 -19.92
N ILE A 133 5.16 -2.47 -20.19
CA ILE A 133 5.88 -2.80 -21.43
C ILE A 133 4.93 -3.55 -22.38
N PRO A 134 4.58 -2.96 -23.54
CA PRO A 134 3.65 -3.59 -24.47
C PRO A 134 4.21 -4.92 -24.99
N GLY A 135 3.46 -6.01 -24.76
CA GLY A 135 3.79 -7.37 -25.22
C GLY A 135 4.41 -8.29 -24.16
N LEU A 136 4.73 -7.79 -22.97
CA LEU A 136 5.13 -8.61 -21.82
C LEU A 136 3.91 -8.81 -20.92
N SER A 137 3.39 -10.03 -20.83
CA SER A 137 2.29 -10.34 -19.90
C SER A 137 2.86 -10.76 -18.56
N GLU A 138 2.61 -9.95 -17.54
CA GLU A 138 2.91 -10.22 -16.14
C GLU A 138 1.57 -10.32 -15.39
N PRO A 139 1.01 -11.54 -15.23
CA PRO A 139 -0.22 -11.71 -14.48
C PRO A 139 0.08 -11.59 -12.98
N VAL A 140 -0.70 -10.76 -12.28
CA VAL A 140 -0.59 -10.50 -10.85
C VAL A 140 -1.88 -10.91 -10.17
N LEU A 141 -1.73 -11.62 -9.04
CA LEU A 141 -2.81 -11.94 -8.12
C LEU A 141 -2.56 -11.18 -6.81
N GLU A 142 -3.43 -10.24 -6.50
CA GLU A 142 -3.33 -9.40 -5.31
C GLU A 142 -4.47 -9.73 -4.32
N LEU A 143 -4.12 -9.88 -3.04
CA LEU A 143 -5.08 -9.89 -1.95
C LEU A 143 -5.08 -8.51 -1.29
N SER A 144 -6.01 -7.65 -1.70
CA SER A 144 -6.10 -6.27 -1.22
C SER A 144 -7.00 -6.18 0.01
N CYS A 145 -6.49 -5.57 1.08
CA CYS A 145 -7.29 -5.21 2.25
C CYS A 145 -8.01 -3.88 2.01
N LEU A 146 -9.33 -3.90 2.01
CA LEU A 146 -10.19 -2.73 1.81
C LEU A 146 -10.58 -2.06 3.14
N ASP A 147 -10.44 -2.76 4.26
CA ASP A 147 -10.80 -2.28 5.58
C ASP A 147 -9.57 -2.05 6.48
N ALA A 148 -9.19 -0.78 6.63
CA ALA A 148 -8.09 -0.36 7.48
C ALA A 148 -8.36 -0.59 8.98
N SER A 149 -9.61 -0.75 9.40
CA SER A 149 -9.99 -0.98 10.80
C SER A 149 -9.38 -2.29 11.34
N VAL A 150 -9.24 -3.31 10.47
CA VAL A 150 -8.71 -4.63 10.83
C VAL A 150 -7.31 -4.54 11.43
N ALA A 151 -6.46 -3.67 10.88
CA ALA A 151 -5.08 -3.52 11.32
C ALA A 151 -4.96 -2.78 12.66
N ILE A 152 -5.82 -1.78 12.91
CA ILE A 152 -5.74 -0.94 14.12
C ILE A 152 -6.54 -1.49 15.30
N LYS A 153 -7.55 -2.34 15.05
CA LYS A 153 -8.37 -3.01 16.07
C LYS A 153 -7.57 -3.67 17.21
N PRO A 154 -6.48 -4.44 16.98
CA PRO A 154 -5.69 -5.00 18.08
C PRO A 154 -5.00 -3.93 18.93
N VAL A 155 -4.63 -2.78 18.35
CA VAL A 155 -4.02 -1.67 19.08
C VAL A 155 -5.04 -1.06 20.06
N PHE A 156 -6.27 -0.79 19.59
CA PHE A 156 -7.34 -0.27 20.43
C PHE A 156 -7.78 -1.27 21.52
N LYS A 157 -7.72 -2.57 21.25
CA LYS A 157 -8.03 -3.60 22.26
C LYS A 157 -6.93 -3.74 23.31
N ARG A 158 -5.66 -3.55 22.93
CA ARG A 158 -4.51 -3.75 23.82
C ARG A 158 -4.25 -2.57 24.74
N PHE A 159 -4.45 -1.35 24.25
CA PHE A 159 -4.13 -0.13 25.00
C PHE A 159 -5.41 0.57 25.48
N ARG A 160 -5.38 1.06 26.73
CA ARG A 160 -6.51 1.77 27.34
C ARG A 160 -6.77 3.14 26.71
N SER A 161 -5.71 3.85 26.31
CA SER A 161 -5.80 5.19 25.74
C SER A 161 -4.82 5.30 24.58
N VAL A 162 -5.35 5.57 23.39
CA VAL A 162 -4.57 5.81 22.16
C VAL A 162 -4.83 7.24 21.73
N ILE A 163 -3.76 8.02 21.54
CA ILE A 163 -3.83 9.41 21.13
C ILE A 163 -3.26 9.49 19.71
N ILE A 164 -4.09 9.94 18.75
CA ILE A 164 -3.68 10.16 17.37
C ILE A 164 -3.47 11.67 17.19
N THR A 165 -2.24 12.06 16.87
CA THR A 165 -1.88 13.46 16.61
C THR A 165 -1.25 13.57 15.23
N SER A 166 -1.77 14.45 14.38
CA SER A 166 -1.08 14.91 13.19
C SER A 166 -1.46 16.36 12.89
N GLY A 167 -0.52 17.10 12.31
CA GLY A 167 -0.70 18.51 11.95
C GLY A 167 -1.50 18.72 10.67
N THR A 168 -1.78 17.65 9.91
CA THR A 168 -2.43 17.72 8.59
C THR A 168 -3.72 16.92 8.50
N LEU A 169 -4.23 16.37 9.62
CA LEU A 169 -5.50 15.64 9.64
C LEU A 169 -6.66 16.58 9.30
N SER A 170 -7.17 16.47 8.08
CA SER A 170 -8.33 17.24 7.63
C SER A 170 -9.08 16.48 6.55
N PRO A 171 -10.40 16.27 6.68
CA PRO A 171 -11.25 16.56 7.84
C PRO A 171 -11.06 15.53 8.98
N ILE A 172 -11.04 15.98 10.25
CA ILE A 172 -10.81 15.12 11.42
C ILE A 172 -11.91 14.06 11.61
N ASP A 173 -13.13 14.33 11.11
CA ASP A 173 -14.30 13.44 11.24
C ASP A 173 -14.24 12.20 10.33
N LEU A 174 -13.34 12.18 9.35
CA LEU A 174 -13.20 11.06 8.42
C LEU A 174 -12.50 9.86 9.07
N TYR A 175 -11.46 10.11 9.87
CA TYR A 175 -10.64 9.04 10.47
C TYR A 175 -11.43 8.10 11.39
N PRO A 176 -12.31 8.59 12.29
CA PRO A 176 -13.17 7.72 13.10
C PRO A 176 -14.04 6.77 12.27
N ARG A 177 -14.52 7.24 11.10
CA ARG A 177 -15.38 6.44 10.21
C ARG A 177 -14.61 5.39 9.43
N ILE A 178 -13.40 5.70 8.98
CA ILE A 178 -12.56 4.75 8.22
C ILE A 178 -11.97 3.68 9.13
N LEU A 179 -11.53 4.06 10.33
CA LEU A 179 -10.82 3.17 11.26
C LEU A 179 -11.74 2.50 12.30
N ASP A 180 -13.06 2.70 12.17
CA ASP A 180 -14.11 2.15 13.05
C ASP A 180 -13.82 2.35 14.56
N PHE A 181 -13.61 3.62 14.97
CA PHE A 181 -13.42 3.96 16.38
C PHE A 181 -14.19 5.22 16.78
N HIS A 182 -14.47 5.33 18.08
CA HIS A 182 -15.20 6.45 18.65
C HIS A 182 -14.27 7.29 19.54
N PRO A 183 -13.70 8.41 19.04
CA PRO A 183 -12.88 9.29 19.87
C PRO A 183 -13.73 9.97 20.94
N VAL A 184 -13.20 10.04 22.17
CA VAL A 184 -13.80 10.84 23.25
C VAL A 184 -13.58 12.33 23.03
N VAL A 185 -12.40 12.68 22.48
CA VAL A 185 -12.01 14.05 22.17
C VAL A 185 -11.55 14.09 20.72
N SER A 186 -12.21 14.90 19.91
CA SER A 186 -11.72 15.36 18.61
C SER A 186 -11.57 16.87 18.69
N SER A 187 -10.36 17.37 18.44
CA SER A 187 -10.08 18.80 18.52
C SER A 187 -9.02 19.17 17.51
N SER A 188 -9.33 20.15 16.67
CA SER A 188 -8.34 20.84 15.86
C SER A 188 -7.83 22.03 16.65
N LEU A 189 -6.52 22.10 16.83
CA LEU A 189 -5.88 23.24 17.47
C LEU A 189 -5.53 24.25 16.37
N PRO A 190 -6.21 25.41 16.29
CA PRO A 190 -5.88 26.41 15.30
C PRO A 190 -4.47 26.94 15.57
N MET A 191 -3.77 27.27 14.50
CA MET A 191 -2.42 27.81 14.59
C MET A 191 -2.47 29.21 15.23
N SER A 192 -1.93 29.34 16.44
CA SER A 192 -1.87 30.62 17.16
C SER A 192 -0.58 31.35 16.83
N ILE A 193 -0.49 31.98 15.66
CA ILE A 193 0.62 32.88 15.33
C ILE A 193 0.12 34.32 15.32
N PHE A 194 0.86 35.21 15.97
CA PHE A 194 0.60 36.65 15.98
C PHE A 194 0.80 37.32 14.60
N ARG A 195 1.46 36.64 13.66
CA ARG A 195 1.72 37.09 12.29
C ARG A 195 1.31 36.01 11.29
N SER A 196 0.79 36.40 10.14
CA SER A 196 0.51 35.50 9.02
C SER A 196 1.82 35.05 8.37
N SER A 197 2.42 33.95 8.86
CA SER A 197 3.66 33.39 8.32
C SER A 197 3.45 32.53 7.06
N ILE A 198 2.20 32.27 6.68
CA ILE A 198 1.85 31.42 5.53
C ILE A 198 0.78 32.15 4.70
N CYS A 199 0.98 32.21 3.39
CA CYS A 199 0.03 32.78 2.43
C CYS A 199 -0.37 31.69 1.41
N PRO A 200 -1.43 30.91 1.68
CA PRO A 200 -1.92 29.95 0.72
C PRO A 200 -2.60 30.68 -0.45
N LEU A 201 -2.15 30.41 -1.68
CA LEU A 201 -2.70 30.99 -2.89
C LEU A 201 -3.11 29.88 -3.86
N VAL A 202 -4.35 29.94 -4.35
CA VAL A 202 -4.85 29.02 -5.38
C VAL A 202 -4.90 29.75 -6.72
N VAL A 203 -4.02 29.35 -7.64
CA VAL A 203 -3.99 29.90 -9.00
C VAL A 203 -4.91 29.08 -9.90
N THR A 204 -6.02 29.67 -10.34
CA THR A 204 -7.06 28.97 -11.12
C THR A 204 -6.98 29.22 -12.63
N ARG A 205 -6.33 30.31 -13.05
CA ARG A 205 -6.23 30.75 -14.45
C ARG A 205 -4.83 31.29 -14.72
N GLY A 206 -4.33 31.04 -15.93
CA GLY A 206 -3.09 31.64 -16.43
C GLY A 206 -3.36 32.98 -17.12
N ASP A 207 -2.29 33.63 -17.58
CA ASP A 207 -2.33 34.96 -18.21
C ASP A 207 -3.31 35.03 -19.39
N ASN A 208 -3.43 33.93 -20.13
CA ASN A 208 -4.33 33.81 -21.29
C ASN A 208 -5.81 33.56 -20.89
N GLN A 209 -6.17 33.70 -19.61
CA GLN A 209 -7.48 33.38 -19.03
C GLN A 209 -7.93 31.91 -19.17
N THR A 210 -7.07 31.05 -19.71
CA THR A 210 -7.29 29.60 -19.76
C THR A 210 -7.25 29.02 -18.34
N LYS A 211 -8.22 28.15 -18.05
CA LYS A 211 -8.27 27.41 -16.79
C LYS A 211 -7.04 26.49 -16.70
N VAL A 212 -6.28 26.63 -15.62
CA VAL A 212 -5.12 25.77 -15.35
C VAL A 212 -5.62 24.55 -14.59
N SER A 213 -5.43 23.36 -15.16
CA SER A 213 -5.89 22.10 -14.58
C SER A 213 -5.02 20.95 -15.06
N SER A 214 -4.67 20.05 -14.14
CA SER A 214 -3.95 18.79 -14.43
C SER A 214 -4.90 17.60 -14.66
N ALA A 215 -6.21 17.85 -14.84
CA ALA A 215 -7.19 16.81 -15.14
C ALA A 215 -6.82 16.04 -16.43
N PHE A 216 -7.05 14.72 -16.44
CA PHE A 216 -6.61 13.80 -17.49
C PHE A 216 -6.92 14.29 -18.92
N GLY A 217 -8.11 14.82 -19.17
CA GLY A 217 -8.50 15.29 -20.51
C GLY A 217 -7.87 16.61 -20.97
N VAL A 218 -7.27 17.40 -20.07
CA VAL A 218 -6.78 18.76 -20.37
C VAL A 218 -5.26 18.88 -20.14
N ARG A 219 -4.65 17.94 -19.42
CA ARG A 219 -3.24 17.98 -19.03
C ARG A 219 -2.25 17.92 -20.19
N ASP A 220 -2.68 17.39 -21.34
CA ASP A 220 -1.86 17.26 -22.56
C ASP A 220 -1.93 18.49 -23.48
N ASP A 221 -2.79 19.47 -23.16
CA ASP A 221 -2.84 20.73 -23.91
C ASP A 221 -1.58 21.55 -23.65
N ASP A 222 -0.84 21.86 -24.71
CA ASP A 222 0.39 22.66 -24.66
C ASP A 222 0.15 24.07 -24.07
N ARG A 223 -1.08 24.60 -24.15
CA ARG A 223 -1.45 25.87 -23.52
C ARG A 223 -1.37 25.78 -22.00
N VAL A 224 -1.83 24.67 -21.42
CA VAL A 224 -1.78 24.45 -19.96
C VAL A 224 -0.34 24.23 -19.51
N VAL A 225 0.43 23.43 -20.27
CA VAL A 225 1.86 23.20 -19.99
C VAL A 225 2.65 24.51 -20.04
N SER A 226 2.40 25.36 -21.04
CA SER A 226 3.04 26.68 -21.14
C SER A 226 2.66 27.60 -19.98
N ASN A 227 1.38 27.60 -19.57
CA ASN A 227 0.93 28.42 -18.43
C ASN A 227 1.57 27.98 -17.10
N TYR A 228 1.73 26.67 -16.84
CA TYR A 228 2.47 26.20 -15.67
C TYR A 228 3.94 26.65 -15.71
N GLY A 229 4.58 26.59 -16.88
CA GLY A 229 5.95 27.02 -17.05
C GLY A 229 6.14 28.52 -16.81
N LYS A 230 5.20 29.35 -17.28
CA LYS A 230 5.21 30.81 -17.03
C LYS A 230 5.01 31.12 -15.55
N LEU A 231 4.03 30.50 -14.92
CA LEU A 231 3.78 30.64 -13.47
C LEU A 231 5.04 30.30 -12.66
N LEU A 232 5.75 29.24 -13.06
CA LEU A 232 7.00 28.83 -12.43
C LEU A 232 8.10 29.89 -12.60
N VAL A 233 8.29 30.43 -13.81
CA VAL A 233 9.29 31.46 -14.07
C VAL A 233 9.00 32.73 -13.27
N ASP A 234 7.73 33.17 -13.22
CA ASP A 234 7.36 34.37 -12.47
C ASP A 234 7.50 34.17 -10.96
N ALA A 235 7.17 32.98 -10.44
CA ALA A 235 7.41 32.63 -9.04
C ALA A 235 8.92 32.62 -8.71
N CYS A 236 9.76 32.04 -9.57
CA CYS A 236 11.22 32.02 -9.39
C CYS A 236 11.84 33.42 -9.34
N ARG A 237 11.24 34.42 -10.02
CA ARG A 237 11.74 35.81 -9.98
C ARG A 237 11.44 36.51 -8.66
N ILE A 238 10.36 36.13 -8.00
CA ILE A 238 9.85 36.79 -6.79
C ILE A 238 10.38 36.13 -5.52
N VAL A 239 10.49 34.79 -5.51
CA VAL A 239 10.85 34.01 -4.32
C VAL A 239 12.37 33.91 -4.18
N PRO A 240 12.99 34.51 -3.15
CA PRO A 240 14.40 34.30 -2.84
C PRO A 240 14.62 32.90 -2.24
N ASP A 241 15.85 32.39 -2.34
CA ASP A 241 16.34 31.19 -1.62
C ASP A 241 15.75 29.82 -2.06
N GLY A 242 15.09 29.76 -3.22
CA GLY A 242 14.70 28.51 -3.89
C GLY A 242 13.23 28.12 -3.69
N MET A 243 12.77 27.16 -4.49
CA MET A 243 11.36 26.73 -4.53
C MET A 243 11.26 25.21 -4.65
N VAL A 244 10.24 24.64 -4.02
CA VAL A 244 9.88 23.22 -4.13
C VAL A 244 8.60 23.10 -4.95
N VAL A 245 8.63 22.29 -5.99
CA VAL A 245 7.50 22.07 -6.91
C VAL A 245 7.13 20.60 -6.92
N PHE A 246 5.87 20.30 -6.61
CA PHE A 246 5.34 18.95 -6.63
C PHE A 246 4.49 18.71 -7.88
N PHE A 247 4.65 17.55 -8.50
CA PHE A 247 3.86 17.10 -9.65
C PHE A 247 2.95 15.93 -9.25
N PRO A 248 1.79 15.77 -9.91
CA PRO A 248 0.84 14.69 -9.58
C PRO A 248 1.36 13.28 -9.92
N SER A 249 2.30 13.14 -10.86
CA SER A 249 2.94 11.86 -11.17
C SER A 249 4.30 12.05 -11.84
N TYR A 250 5.17 11.04 -11.74
CA TYR A 250 6.49 11.04 -12.38
C TYR A 250 6.41 11.07 -13.90
N LEU A 251 5.54 10.24 -14.49
CA LEU A 251 5.30 10.23 -15.94
C LEU A 251 4.88 11.62 -16.45
N TYR A 252 4.06 12.33 -15.68
CA TYR A 252 3.63 13.67 -16.03
C TYR A 252 4.77 14.69 -15.91
N MET A 253 5.58 14.59 -14.85
CA MET A 253 6.77 15.42 -14.65
C MET A 253 7.75 15.29 -15.82
N GLU A 254 8.11 14.06 -16.23
CA GLU A 254 9.03 13.83 -17.34
C GLU A 254 8.50 14.40 -18.65
N SER A 255 7.22 14.14 -18.96
CA SER A 255 6.56 14.66 -20.16
C SER A 255 6.57 16.19 -20.20
N ILE A 256 6.28 16.85 -19.07
CA ILE A 256 6.31 18.31 -18.98
C ILE A 256 7.72 18.86 -19.13
N ILE A 257 8.72 18.28 -18.45
CA ILE A 257 10.10 18.77 -18.50
C ILE A 257 10.63 18.73 -19.93
N VAL A 258 10.37 17.65 -20.67
CA VAL A 258 10.74 17.54 -22.09
C VAL A 258 10.05 18.62 -22.93
N ARG A 259 8.78 18.93 -22.66
CA ARG A 259 8.07 20.01 -23.37
C ARG A 259 8.62 21.38 -22.99
N TRP A 260 8.93 21.64 -21.72
CA TRP A 260 9.51 22.90 -21.25
C TRP A 260 10.92 23.15 -21.77
N ASP A 261 11.72 22.10 -21.95
CA ASP A 261 13.02 22.21 -22.60
C ASP A 261 12.87 22.61 -24.07
N LYS A 262 11.96 21.94 -24.81
CA LYS A 262 11.62 22.32 -26.19
C LYS A 262 11.12 23.76 -26.32
N MET A 263 10.34 24.24 -25.36
CA MET A 263 9.84 25.62 -25.31
C MET A 263 10.90 26.64 -24.81
N GLY A 264 12.06 26.17 -24.32
CA GLY A 264 13.10 27.03 -23.76
C GLY A 264 12.79 27.63 -22.39
N ILE A 265 11.70 27.22 -21.74
CA ILE A 265 11.28 27.69 -20.41
C ILE A 265 12.28 27.20 -19.35
N LEU A 266 12.75 25.96 -19.48
CA LEU A 266 13.68 25.36 -18.52
C LEU A 266 14.99 26.14 -18.40
N LYS A 267 15.50 26.68 -19.53
CA LYS A 267 16.69 27.53 -19.55
C LYS A 267 16.49 28.83 -18.76
N GLN A 268 15.29 29.40 -18.81
CA GLN A 268 14.95 30.61 -18.04
C GLN A 268 14.91 30.30 -16.55
N VAL A 269 14.31 29.18 -16.16
CA VAL A 269 14.29 28.74 -14.75
C VAL A 269 15.71 28.49 -14.23
N LEU A 270 16.52 27.73 -14.98
CA LEU A 270 17.92 27.45 -14.62
C LEU A 270 18.79 28.72 -14.50
N SER A 271 18.50 29.77 -15.27
CA SER A 271 19.21 31.04 -15.14
C SER A 271 18.89 31.78 -13.83
N LEU A 272 17.72 31.52 -13.24
CA LEU A 272 17.25 32.17 -12.02
C LEU A 272 17.57 31.36 -10.75
N THR A 273 17.77 30.05 -10.87
CA THR A 273 18.00 29.14 -9.74
C THR A 273 19.33 28.40 -9.85
N LEU A 274 20.15 28.44 -8.80
CA LEU A 274 21.52 27.89 -8.79
C LEU A 274 21.61 26.36 -8.76
N SER A 275 20.53 25.64 -8.42
CA SER A 275 20.48 24.18 -8.50
C SER A 275 19.05 23.67 -8.69
N LEU A 276 18.82 22.91 -9.76
CA LEU A 276 17.62 22.10 -9.93
C LEU A 276 17.96 20.70 -9.42
N SER A 277 17.75 20.45 -8.13
CA SER A 277 17.82 19.10 -7.58
C SER A 277 16.45 18.45 -7.74
N LEU A 278 16.31 17.57 -8.74
CA LEU A 278 15.19 16.64 -8.83
C LEU A 278 15.40 15.57 -7.76
N SER A 279 15.09 15.92 -6.51
CA SER A 279 15.12 14.95 -5.42
C SER A 279 13.77 14.28 -5.28
N LEU A 280 13.77 12.93 -5.35
CA LEU A 280 12.65 12.09 -4.95
C LEU A 280 12.25 12.46 -3.53
N THR A 281 11.13 13.18 -3.38
CA THR A 281 10.42 13.23 -2.11
C THR A 281 8.99 12.84 -2.40
N ILE A 282 8.71 11.54 -2.25
CA ILE A 282 7.35 11.04 -2.13
C ILE A 282 6.80 11.68 -0.86
N SER A 283 6.11 12.81 -0.99
CA SER A 283 5.12 13.18 0.02
C SER A 283 3.92 12.27 -0.23
N LEU A 284 3.92 11.12 0.45
CA LEU A 284 2.70 10.37 0.73
C LEU A 284 1.81 11.31 1.56
N THR A 285 0.93 12.03 0.89
CA THR A 285 -0.24 12.70 1.49
C THR A 285 -1.48 11.92 1.13
#